data_AF-E4ZJW5-F1
#
_entry.id   AF-E4ZJW5-F1
#
_cell.length_a   1.000
_cell.length_b   1.000
_cell.length_c   1.000
_cell.angle_alpha   90.00
_cell.angle_beta   90.00
_cell.angle_gamma   90.00
#
_symmetry.space_group_name_H-M   'P 1'
#
loop_
_entity.id
_entity.type
_entity.pdbx_description
1 polymer ?
#
loop_
_entity_poly.entity_id
_entity_poly.type
_entity_poly.pdbx_seq_one_letter_code
_entity_poly.pdbx_strand_id
1 'polypeptide(L)'
;MPSLSNLFLVSIPLVLLALFFQTGAPAFALHIVAEHVAFKVVRNLLATTYCYASVKTLSEVGSDAKCFSVFNGKFTKVVPEGSWTVLQRLDARDGHVIPGLWDGHGHLLQFGESLDSVNVFGAGSMQEVQRRLQEYKAARPETGSKKEWMRGVGWDQANFGGKWPTSVCSSSTAQSIPSRDINFADLKSPIWRSMIGLRTYTSCWIV
;
A
#
# COMPACT_ATOMS: atom_id res chain seq x y z
N MET A 1 25.19 -68.63 33.92
CA MET A 1 24.49 -67.35 34.21
C MET A 1 25.03 -66.31 33.24
N PRO A 2 24.21 -65.66 32.39
CA PRO A 2 24.71 -64.60 31.52
C PRO A 2 25.29 -63.47 32.38
N SER A 3 26.45 -62.92 31.98
CA SER A 3 27.07 -61.80 32.69
C SER A 3 26.15 -60.58 32.63
N LEU A 4 26.13 -59.80 33.71
CA LEU A 4 25.38 -58.54 33.81
C LEU A 4 25.66 -57.59 32.62
N SER A 5 26.87 -57.62 32.03
CA SER A 5 27.23 -56.81 30.86
C SER A 5 26.39 -57.10 29.61
N ASN A 6 26.02 -58.37 29.38
CA ASN A 6 25.25 -58.77 28.20
C ASN A 6 23.77 -58.42 28.33
N LEU A 7 23.27 -58.34 29.57
CA LEU A 7 21.91 -57.87 29.86
C LEU A 7 21.76 -56.37 29.63
N PHE A 8 22.77 -55.56 29.96
CA PHE A 8 22.77 -54.11 29.68
C PHE A 8 22.88 -53.79 28.18
N LEU A 9 23.71 -54.51 27.43
CA LEU A 9 23.90 -54.29 25.99
C LEU A 9 22.65 -54.57 25.15
N VAL A 10 21.76 -55.46 25.61
CA VAL A 10 20.50 -55.78 24.91
C VAL A 10 19.33 -54.94 25.43
N SER A 11 19.30 -54.64 26.73
CA SER A 11 18.19 -53.88 27.34
C SER A 11 18.21 -52.40 26.96
N ILE A 12 19.37 -51.76 26.84
CA ILE A 12 19.48 -50.34 26.45
C ILE A 12 18.87 -50.07 25.07
N PRO A 13 19.23 -50.78 23.99
CA PRO A 13 18.61 -50.54 22.68
C PRO A 13 17.13 -50.90 22.65
N LEU A 14 16.67 -51.90 23.41
CA LEU A 14 15.25 -52.21 23.53
C LEU A 14 14.47 -51.13 24.29
N VAL A 15 15.03 -50.54 25.34
CA VAL A 15 14.42 -49.42 26.08
C VAL A 15 14.43 -48.15 25.23
N LEU A 16 15.51 -47.87 24.48
CA LEU A 16 15.55 -46.76 23.54
C LEU A 16 14.53 -46.93 22.41
N LEU A 17 14.38 -48.14 21.87
CA LEU A 17 13.35 -48.48 20.88
C LEU A 17 11.95 -48.32 21.47
N ALA A 18 11.71 -48.80 22.70
CA ALA A 18 10.44 -48.65 23.39
C ALA A 18 10.11 -47.18 23.68
N LEU A 19 11.09 -46.37 24.10
CA LEU A 19 10.94 -44.92 24.28
C LEU A 19 10.68 -44.21 22.94
N PHE A 20 11.33 -44.64 21.86
CA PHE A 20 11.11 -44.13 20.51
C PHE A 20 9.67 -44.40 20.02
N PHE A 21 9.11 -45.57 20.34
CA PHE A 21 7.72 -45.92 20.03
C PHE A 21 6.70 -45.30 21.01
N GLN A 22 7.00 -45.20 22.31
CA GLN A 22 6.10 -44.64 23.33
C GLN A 22 5.98 -43.11 23.27
N THR A 23 7.03 -42.40 22.86
CA THR A 23 6.99 -40.94 22.76
C THR A 23 6.20 -40.42 21.55
N GLY A 24 5.78 -41.30 20.63
CA GLY A 24 5.01 -40.92 19.43
C GLY A 24 5.77 -40.03 18.43
N ALA A 25 7.04 -39.73 18.69
CA ALA A 25 7.88 -38.85 17.90
C ALA A 25 7.96 -39.21 16.40
N PRO A 26 8.10 -40.50 15.98
CA PRO A 26 8.11 -40.83 14.56
C PRO A 26 6.75 -40.62 13.88
N ALA A 27 5.64 -40.91 14.58
CA ALA A 27 4.29 -40.69 14.02
C ALA A 27 3.96 -39.20 13.91
N PHE A 28 4.33 -38.40 14.91
CA PHE A 28 4.16 -36.94 14.89
C PHE A 28 5.02 -36.28 13.80
N ALA A 29 6.30 -36.68 13.68
CA ALA A 29 7.18 -36.18 12.64
C ALA A 29 6.70 -36.57 11.24
N LEU A 30 6.30 -37.82 11.03
CA LEU A 30 5.72 -38.28 9.76
C LEU A 30 4.40 -37.57 9.44
N HIS A 31 3.56 -37.30 10.43
CA HIS A 31 2.31 -36.57 10.25
C HIS A 31 2.55 -35.11 9.86
N ILE A 32 3.46 -34.41 10.54
CA ILE A 32 3.85 -33.03 10.18
C ILE A 32 4.42 -32.98 8.77
N VAL A 33 5.31 -33.90 8.41
CA VAL A 33 5.90 -33.94 7.07
C VAL A 33 4.83 -34.25 6.02
N ALA A 34 3.94 -35.21 6.29
CA ALA A 34 2.83 -35.53 5.40
C ALA A 34 1.87 -34.35 5.23
N GLU A 35 1.54 -33.63 6.30
CA GLU A 35 0.72 -32.42 6.24
C GLU A 35 1.41 -31.29 5.46
N HIS A 36 2.70 -31.06 5.67
CA HIS A 36 3.46 -30.05 4.92
C HIS A 36 3.55 -30.38 3.43
N VAL A 37 3.76 -31.65 3.09
CA VAL A 37 3.82 -32.12 1.70
C VAL A 37 2.43 -32.04 1.06
N ALA A 38 1.40 -32.57 1.73
CA ALA A 38 0.01 -32.49 1.26
C ALA A 38 -0.41 -31.03 1.07
N PHE A 39 -0.09 -30.16 2.02
CA PHE A 39 -0.36 -28.73 1.92
C PHE A 39 0.36 -28.08 0.74
N LYS A 40 1.65 -28.40 0.51
CA LYS A 40 2.41 -27.86 -0.63
C LYS A 40 1.85 -28.35 -1.97
N VAL A 41 1.44 -29.61 -2.05
CA VAL A 41 0.83 -30.21 -3.24
C VAL A 41 -0.53 -29.57 -3.52
N VAL A 42 -1.43 -29.54 -2.53
CA VAL A 42 -2.75 -28.90 -2.63
C VAL A 42 -2.61 -27.43 -3.02
N ARG A 43 -1.70 -26.70 -2.38
CA ARG A 43 -1.42 -25.30 -2.70
C ARG A 43 -0.99 -25.11 -4.16
N ASN A 44 -0.14 -25.99 -4.68
CA ASN A 44 0.33 -25.89 -6.07
C ASN A 44 -0.75 -26.29 -7.08
N LEU A 45 -1.60 -27.26 -6.73
CA LEU A 45 -2.74 -27.68 -7.56
C LEU A 45 -3.81 -26.59 -7.66
N LEU A 46 -4.05 -25.86 -6.57
CA LEU A 46 -5.03 -24.79 -6.51
C LEU A 46 -4.47 -23.42 -6.90
N ALA A 47 -3.17 -23.32 -7.22
CA ALA A 47 -2.55 -22.06 -7.60
C ALA A 47 -2.92 -21.66 -9.03
N THR A 48 -3.31 -20.41 -9.22
CA THR A 48 -3.53 -19.84 -10.55
C THR A 48 -2.20 -19.39 -11.12
N THR A 49 -1.90 -19.79 -12.36
CA THR A 49 -0.68 -19.39 -13.06
C THR A 49 -0.97 -18.27 -14.03
N TYR A 50 -0.11 -17.25 -14.05
CA TYR A 50 -0.18 -16.12 -14.96
C TYR A 50 1.11 -16.05 -15.77
N CYS A 51 0.99 -15.87 -17.08
CA CYS A 51 2.10 -15.79 -18.02
C CYS A 51 2.09 -14.48 -18.80
N TYR A 52 3.28 -13.92 -19.02
CA TYR A 52 3.50 -12.59 -19.59
C TYR A 52 4.74 -12.60 -20.49
N ALA A 53 4.93 -11.55 -21.30
CA ALA A 53 6.11 -11.37 -22.13
C ALA A 53 7.40 -11.29 -21.30
N SER A 54 7.35 -10.69 -20.09
CA SER A 54 8.40 -10.85 -19.07
C SER A 54 7.88 -10.67 -17.64
N VAL A 55 8.55 -11.33 -16.69
CA VAL A 55 8.31 -11.18 -15.25
C VAL A 55 9.64 -10.87 -14.56
N LYS A 56 9.75 -9.69 -13.97
CA LYS A 56 10.92 -9.29 -13.19
C LYS A 56 10.76 -9.76 -11.74
N THR A 57 11.68 -10.60 -11.29
CA THR A 57 11.73 -11.09 -9.89
C THR A 57 12.67 -10.28 -9.00
N LEU A 58 13.51 -9.43 -9.61
CA LEU A 58 14.65 -8.76 -8.96
C LEU A 58 15.68 -9.73 -8.33
N SER A 59 15.60 -11.01 -8.67
CA SER A 59 16.63 -12.00 -8.33
C SER A 59 17.60 -12.18 -9.50
N GLU A 60 18.87 -12.47 -9.18
CA GLU A 60 19.86 -12.90 -10.18
C GLU A 60 19.48 -14.28 -10.76
N VAL A 61 18.87 -15.15 -9.94
CA VAL A 61 18.41 -16.48 -10.33
C VAL A 61 17.01 -16.39 -10.92
N GLY A 62 16.82 -16.96 -12.12
CA GLY A 62 15.53 -16.94 -12.81
C GLY A 62 15.15 -15.53 -13.31
N SER A 63 16.14 -14.78 -13.78
CA SER A 63 15.95 -13.45 -14.36
C SER A 63 15.19 -13.46 -15.71
N ASP A 64 15.07 -14.63 -16.32
CA ASP A 64 14.29 -14.97 -17.51
C ASP A 64 12.89 -15.50 -17.17
N ALA A 65 12.38 -15.20 -15.98
CA ALA A 65 11.04 -15.58 -15.56
C ALA A 65 9.98 -14.94 -16.46
N LYS A 66 8.90 -15.70 -16.68
CA LYS A 66 7.81 -15.27 -17.54
C LYS A 66 6.43 -15.67 -17.05
N CYS A 67 6.36 -16.71 -16.23
CA CYS A 67 5.14 -17.04 -15.52
C CYS A 67 5.39 -17.14 -14.02
N PHE A 68 4.32 -16.94 -13.26
CA PHE A 68 4.30 -17.18 -11.84
C PHE A 68 2.93 -17.72 -11.42
N SER A 69 2.91 -18.48 -10.32
CA SER A 69 1.69 -19.03 -9.76
C SER A 69 1.39 -18.39 -8.40
N VAL A 70 0.12 -18.06 -8.16
CA VAL A 70 -0.35 -17.42 -6.93
C VAL A 70 -1.44 -18.25 -6.29
N PHE A 71 -1.35 -18.43 -4.96
CA PHE A 71 -2.41 -19.01 -4.15
C PHE A 71 -2.55 -18.19 -2.86
N ASN A 72 -3.78 -17.76 -2.55
CA ASN A 72 -4.09 -16.92 -1.38
C ASN A 72 -3.14 -15.70 -1.22
N GLY A 73 -2.91 -14.98 -2.32
CA GLY A 73 -2.06 -13.79 -2.33
C GLY A 73 -0.55 -14.06 -2.17
N LYS A 74 -0.12 -15.33 -2.17
CA LYS A 74 1.29 -15.71 -2.06
C LYS A 74 1.78 -16.37 -3.35
N PHE A 75 2.99 -16.02 -3.76
CA PHE A 75 3.68 -16.68 -4.86
C PHE A 75 4.07 -18.10 -4.45
N THR A 76 3.76 -19.08 -5.30
CA THR A 76 4.03 -20.51 -5.04
C THR A 76 5.07 -21.09 -6.00
N LYS A 77 5.16 -20.55 -7.21
CA LYS A 77 6.08 -20.98 -8.26
C LYS A 77 6.43 -19.81 -9.18
N VAL A 78 7.66 -19.81 -9.70
CA VAL A 78 8.13 -18.96 -10.79
C VAL A 78 8.64 -19.87 -11.91
N VAL A 79 8.32 -19.56 -13.16
CA VAL A 79 8.65 -20.39 -14.32
C VAL A 79 9.52 -19.59 -15.30
N PRO A 80 10.76 -20.04 -15.59
CA PRO A 80 11.64 -19.45 -16.59
C PRO A 80 11.20 -19.82 -18.00
N GLU A 81 11.62 -19.04 -19.01
CA GLU A 81 11.25 -19.20 -20.43
C GLU A 81 11.39 -20.63 -20.97
N GLY A 82 12.48 -21.31 -20.64
CA GLY A 82 12.76 -22.67 -21.11
C GLY A 82 11.85 -23.77 -20.54
N SER A 83 11.05 -23.47 -19.50
CA SER A 83 10.25 -24.46 -18.75
C SER A 83 8.74 -24.33 -18.96
N TRP A 84 8.30 -23.64 -20.02
CA TRP A 84 6.87 -23.42 -20.29
C TRP A 84 6.20 -24.63 -20.91
N THR A 85 4.93 -24.84 -20.57
CA THR A 85 4.03 -25.72 -21.30
C THR A 85 3.43 -25.01 -22.53
N VAL A 86 2.90 -25.78 -23.48
CA VAL A 86 2.20 -25.22 -24.65
C VAL A 86 1.02 -24.35 -24.25
N LEU A 87 0.24 -24.80 -23.26
CA LEU A 87 -0.91 -24.03 -22.74
C LEU A 87 -0.49 -22.68 -22.15
N GLN A 88 0.65 -22.64 -21.44
CA GLN A 88 1.19 -21.39 -20.90
C GLN A 88 1.60 -20.39 -22.00
N ARG A 89 2.10 -20.88 -23.14
CA ARG A 89 2.45 -20.02 -24.29
C ARG A 89 1.22 -19.44 -24.96
N LEU A 90 0.16 -20.24 -25.08
CA LEU A 90 -1.09 -19.80 -25.70
C LEU A 90 -1.87 -18.79 -24.83
N ASP A 91 -1.76 -18.91 -23.50
CA ASP A 91 -2.45 -18.02 -22.54
C ASP A 91 -1.58 -16.82 -22.09
N ALA A 92 -0.38 -16.67 -22.66
CA ALA A 92 0.49 -15.56 -22.29
C ALA A 92 -0.03 -14.23 -22.80
N ARG A 93 0.07 -13.22 -21.93
CA ARG A 93 -0.37 -11.86 -22.21
C ARG A 93 0.79 -11.00 -22.73
N ASP A 94 0.48 -10.10 -23.65
CA ASP A 94 1.41 -9.11 -24.23
C ASP A 94 1.71 -7.95 -23.25
N GLY A 95 2.21 -8.28 -22.07
CA GLY A 95 2.57 -7.31 -21.03
C GLY A 95 3.78 -7.73 -20.22
N HIS A 96 4.23 -6.83 -19.34
CA HIS A 96 5.38 -7.05 -18.48
C HIS A 96 4.97 -6.92 -17.01
N VAL A 97 5.54 -7.77 -16.16
CA VAL A 97 5.28 -7.75 -14.72
C VAL A 97 6.54 -7.37 -13.97
N ILE A 98 6.40 -6.46 -13.02
CA ILE A 98 7.43 -6.09 -12.05
C ILE A 98 6.85 -6.26 -10.63
N PRO A 99 7.71 -6.35 -9.59
CA PRO A 99 7.22 -6.31 -8.23
C PRO A 99 6.46 -5.02 -7.98
N GLY A 100 5.45 -5.08 -7.10
CA GLY A 100 4.72 -3.89 -6.68
C GLY A 100 5.68 -2.83 -6.16
N LEU A 101 5.44 -1.58 -6.53
CA LEU A 101 6.22 -0.46 -6.03
C LEU A 101 6.02 -0.34 -4.52
N TRP A 102 7.11 -0.15 -3.79
CA TRP A 102 7.08 0.06 -2.35
C TRP A 102 7.74 1.40 -2.04
N ASP A 103 6.95 2.32 -1.49
CA ASP A 103 7.44 3.56 -0.91
C ASP A 103 7.88 3.34 0.54
N GLY A 104 9.17 3.57 0.82
CA GLY A 104 9.76 3.44 2.15
C GLY A 104 9.50 4.63 3.08
N HIS A 105 8.96 5.75 2.57
CA HIS A 105 8.72 6.96 3.34
C HIS A 105 7.56 7.78 2.76
N GLY A 106 6.34 7.30 2.95
CA GLY A 106 5.12 8.01 2.55
C GLY A 106 4.34 8.58 3.73
N HIS A 107 3.79 9.79 3.57
CA HIS A 107 2.80 10.35 4.50
C HIS A 107 1.38 10.02 4.01
N LEU A 108 0.88 8.82 4.32
CA LEU A 108 -0.37 8.30 3.75
C LEU A 108 -1.59 9.18 4.02
N LEU A 109 -1.74 9.69 5.26
CA LEU A 109 -2.86 10.58 5.62
C LEU A 109 -2.77 11.90 4.85
N GLN A 110 -1.60 12.54 4.83
CA GLN A 110 -1.36 13.78 4.09
C GLN A 110 -1.62 13.61 2.59
N PHE A 111 -1.25 12.46 2.02
CA PHE A 111 -1.51 12.13 0.63
C PHE A 111 -3.01 11.97 0.36
N GLY A 112 -3.74 11.28 1.25
CA GLY A 112 -5.20 11.23 1.17
C GLY A 112 -5.85 12.62 1.26
N GLU A 113 -5.41 13.45 2.21
CA GLU A 113 -5.89 14.81 2.39
C GLU A 113 -5.59 15.69 1.15
N SER A 114 -4.44 15.52 0.50
CA SER A 114 -4.11 16.30 -0.70
C SER A 114 -4.94 15.89 -1.92
N LEU A 115 -5.30 14.60 -2.04
CA LEU A 115 -6.23 14.11 -3.05
C LEU A 115 -7.66 14.65 -2.82
N ASP A 116 -8.04 14.89 -1.56
CA ASP A 116 -9.32 15.50 -1.15
C ASP A 116 -9.21 17.01 -0.88
N SER A 117 -8.31 17.69 -1.59
CA SER A 117 -8.11 19.13 -1.50
C SER A 117 -8.25 19.80 -2.86
N VAL A 118 -8.59 21.09 -2.84
CA VAL A 118 -8.53 21.96 -4.01
C VAL A 118 -7.07 22.08 -4.45
N ASN A 119 -6.76 21.57 -5.64
CA ASN A 119 -5.44 21.68 -6.23
C ASN A 119 -5.23 23.11 -6.77
N VAL A 120 -4.41 23.89 -6.08
CA VAL A 120 -4.02 25.25 -6.48
C VAL A 120 -2.55 25.34 -6.92
N PHE A 121 -1.91 24.20 -7.17
CA PHE A 121 -0.58 24.17 -7.79
C PHE A 121 -0.61 24.90 -9.14
N GLY A 122 0.42 25.74 -9.36
CA GLY A 122 0.58 26.52 -10.59
C GLY A 122 -0.48 27.60 -10.81
N ALA A 123 -1.30 27.94 -9.81
CA ALA A 123 -2.19 29.10 -9.91
C ALA A 123 -1.35 30.37 -10.09
N GLY A 124 -1.60 31.11 -11.18
CA GLY A 124 -0.86 32.33 -11.53
C GLY A 124 -1.41 33.61 -10.91
N SER A 125 -2.53 33.53 -10.18
CA SER A 125 -3.16 34.67 -9.51
C SER A 125 -4.10 34.20 -8.40
N MET A 126 -4.44 35.11 -7.48
CA MET A 126 -5.45 34.83 -6.44
C MET A 126 -6.85 34.68 -7.02
N GLN A 127 -7.16 35.34 -8.14
CA GLN A 127 -8.44 35.16 -8.83
C GLN A 127 -8.59 33.72 -9.33
N GLU A 128 -7.51 33.13 -9.83
CA GLU A 128 -7.50 31.73 -10.26
C GLU A 128 -7.67 30.78 -9.07
N VAL A 129 -7.02 31.05 -7.93
CA VAL A 129 -7.23 30.29 -6.69
C VAL A 129 -8.70 30.34 -6.27
N GLN A 130 -9.31 31.52 -6.26
CA GLN A 130 -10.72 31.70 -5.89
C GLN A 130 -11.67 30.96 -6.83
N ARG A 131 -11.42 31.03 -8.14
CA ARG A 131 -12.20 30.30 -9.15
C ARG A 131 -12.17 28.80 -8.88
N ARG A 132 -10.98 28.22 -8.64
CA ARG A 132 -10.85 26.78 -8.32
C ARG A 132 -11.56 26.37 -7.04
N LEU A 133 -11.52 27.21 -6.00
CA LEU A 133 -12.26 26.97 -4.75
C LEU A 133 -13.77 26.96 -4.99
N GLN A 134 -14.28 27.92 -5.76
CA GLN A 134 -15.71 28.01 -6.09
C GLN A 134 -16.18 26.81 -6.91
N GLU A 135 -15.39 26.39 -7.91
CA GLU A 135 -15.66 25.18 -8.70
C GLU A 135 -15.66 23.92 -7.84
N TYR A 136 -14.71 23.80 -6.91
CA TYR A 136 -14.67 22.68 -5.97
C TYR A 136 -15.92 22.65 -5.08
N LYS A 137 -16.32 23.80 -4.52
CA LYS A 137 -17.54 23.92 -3.69
C LYS A 137 -18.80 23.59 -4.49
N ALA A 138 -18.91 24.09 -5.71
CA ALA A 138 -20.08 23.86 -6.55
C ALA A 138 -20.24 22.37 -6.88
N ALA A 139 -19.13 21.66 -7.10
CA ALA A 139 -19.13 20.22 -7.33
C ALA A 139 -19.34 19.38 -6.06
N ARG A 140 -19.06 19.94 -4.88
CA ARG A 140 -19.13 19.28 -3.56
C ARG A 140 -19.86 20.15 -2.52
N PRO A 141 -21.19 20.28 -2.60
CA PRO A 141 -21.97 21.17 -1.73
C PRO A 141 -21.84 20.87 -0.23
N GLU A 142 -21.50 19.63 0.14
CA GLU A 142 -21.25 19.14 1.49
C GLU A 142 -19.98 19.71 2.12
N THR A 143 -18.93 19.92 1.32
CA THR A 143 -17.64 20.47 1.74
C THR A 143 -17.73 21.97 2.01
N GLY A 144 -16.90 22.53 2.89
CA GLY A 144 -17.02 23.94 3.26
C GLY A 144 -18.22 24.20 4.17
N SER A 145 -18.43 23.29 5.13
CA SER A 145 -19.41 23.41 6.22
C SER A 145 -18.71 23.19 7.57
N LYS A 146 -19.37 23.53 8.68
CA LYS A 146 -18.81 23.30 10.03
C LYS A 146 -18.42 21.85 10.32
N LYS A 147 -19.02 20.88 9.61
CA LYS A 147 -18.77 19.45 9.78
C LYS A 147 -17.68 18.93 8.85
N GLU A 148 -17.44 19.63 7.75
CA GLU A 148 -16.57 19.19 6.68
C GLU A 148 -15.91 20.41 6.03
N TRP A 149 -14.67 20.67 6.42
CA TRP A 149 -13.91 21.80 5.89
C TRP A 149 -13.43 21.48 4.49
N MET A 150 -13.54 22.47 3.62
CA MET A 150 -12.81 22.51 2.36
C MET A 150 -11.32 22.70 2.65
N ARG A 151 -10.46 22.10 1.83
CA ARG A 151 -9.01 22.23 1.95
C ARG A 151 -8.43 22.65 0.62
N GLY A 152 -7.32 23.37 0.62
CA GLY A 152 -6.57 23.75 -0.57
C GLY A 152 -5.08 23.49 -0.39
N VAL A 153 -4.43 23.01 -1.44
CA VAL A 153 -3.00 22.66 -1.41
C VAL A 153 -2.27 23.21 -2.62
N GLY A 154 -1.05 23.67 -2.40
CA GLY A 154 -0.12 23.94 -3.51
C GLY A 154 0.02 25.40 -3.92
N TRP A 155 -0.37 26.36 -3.08
CA TRP A 155 -0.24 27.77 -3.43
C TRP A 155 1.23 28.22 -3.31
N ASP A 156 1.67 29.16 -4.14
CA ASP A 156 3.03 29.71 -4.12
C ASP A 156 3.02 31.24 -4.11
N GLN A 157 3.57 31.83 -3.05
CA GLN A 157 3.75 33.28 -2.92
C GLN A 157 4.48 33.92 -4.11
N ALA A 158 5.38 33.19 -4.76
CA ALA A 158 6.14 33.69 -5.90
C ALA A 158 5.23 34.03 -7.08
N ASN A 159 4.13 33.28 -7.24
CA ASN A 159 3.15 33.49 -8.29
C ASN A 159 2.22 34.68 -8.01
N PHE A 160 2.21 35.20 -6.78
CA PHE A 160 1.30 36.26 -6.34
C PHE A 160 2.02 37.58 -6.06
N GLY A 161 3.21 37.78 -6.66
CA GLY A 161 3.99 39.00 -6.47
C GLY A 161 4.45 39.19 -5.02
N GLY A 162 4.73 38.09 -4.31
CA GLY A 162 5.14 38.10 -2.90
C GLY A 162 4.00 38.35 -1.92
N LYS A 163 2.76 38.45 -2.39
CA LYS A 163 1.59 38.60 -1.53
C LYS A 163 1.18 37.24 -0.95
N TRP A 164 0.87 37.25 0.32
CA TRP A 164 0.28 36.11 1.02
C TRP A 164 -1.23 36.12 0.83
N PRO A 165 -1.87 34.96 0.78
CA PRO A 165 -3.29 34.88 1.00
C PRO A 165 -3.63 35.49 2.38
N THR A 166 -4.62 36.37 2.47
CA THR A 166 -5.05 37.07 3.70
C THR A 166 -6.53 36.82 3.96
N SER A 167 -7.00 36.85 5.20
CA SER A 167 -8.44 36.68 5.51
C SER A 167 -9.33 37.92 5.24
N VAL A 168 -8.81 38.97 4.61
CA VAL A 168 -9.47 40.29 4.51
C VAL A 168 -9.86 40.62 3.07
N CYS A 169 -11.17 40.76 2.81
CA CYS A 169 -11.70 41.18 1.51
C CYS A 169 -11.37 42.62 1.16
N SER A 170 -10.80 42.85 -0.04
CA SER A 170 -10.66 44.18 -0.65
C SER A 170 -11.47 44.38 -1.94
N SER A 171 -12.25 43.38 -2.39
CA SER A 171 -13.03 43.48 -3.64
C SER A 171 -14.49 43.03 -3.50
N SER A 172 -15.38 43.75 -4.19
CA SER A 172 -16.86 43.68 -4.11
C SER A 172 -17.49 42.53 -4.89
N THR A 173 -16.72 41.56 -5.38
CA THR A 173 -17.18 40.55 -6.35
C THR A 173 -17.12 39.10 -5.83
N ALA A 174 -16.77 38.86 -4.56
CA ALA A 174 -16.59 37.51 -4.02
C ALA A 174 -17.93 36.83 -3.69
N GLN A 175 -18.28 35.79 -4.46
CA GLN A 175 -19.37 34.86 -4.12
C GLN A 175 -19.00 33.96 -2.92
N SER A 176 -20.02 33.63 -2.14
CA SER A 176 -19.96 33.14 -0.75
C SER A 176 -19.58 31.67 -0.57
N ILE A 177 -18.49 31.38 0.13
CA ILE A 177 -18.33 30.13 0.91
C ILE A 177 -18.56 30.55 2.42
N PRO A 178 -18.14 29.89 3.51
CA PRO A 178 -17.56 30.61 4.70
C PRO A 178 -16.03 30.37 4.98
N SER A 179 -15.24 31.39 5.36
CA SER A 179 -13.76 31.30 5.49
C SER A 179 -13.27 30.35 6.59
N ARG A 180 -14.07 30.24 7.64
CA ARG A 180 -13.99 29.28 8.74
C ARG A 180 -14.04 27.80 8.30
N ASP A 181 -14.36 27.55 7.04
CA ASP A 181 -14.49 26.20 6.49
C ASP A 181 -13.41 25.91 5.43
N ILE A 182 -12.31 26.68 5.36
CA ILE A 182 -11.20 26.46 4.40
C ILE A 182 -9.82 26.42 5.09
N ASN A 183 -9.07 25.32 4.92
CA ASN A 183 -7.66 25.20 5.33
C ASN A 183 -6.72 25.19 4.11
N PHE A 184 -5.59 25.90 4.19
CA PHE A 184 -4.57 25.91 3.12
C PHE A 184 -3.21 25.39 3.60
N ALA A 185 -2.58 24.54 2.80
CA ALA A 185 -1.15 24.22 2.95
C ALA A 185 -0.31 24.90 1.86
N ASP A 186 0.76 25.55 2.30
CA ASP A 186 1.80 26.16 1.47
C ASP A 186 2.72 25.08 0.89
N LEU A 187 3.12 25.25 -0.37
CA LEU A 187 4.14 24.46 -1.06
C LEU A 187 5.46 24.33 -0.28
N LYS A 188 5.84 25.36 0.50
CA LYS A 188 7.14 25.44 1.18
C LYS A 188 7.11 24.97 2.63
N SER A 189 5.95 24.55 3.15
CA SER A 189 5.78 24.16 4.55
C SER A 189 5.10 22.79 4.68
N PRO A 190 5.71 21.81 5.37
CA PRO A 190 5.06 20.52 5.68
C PRO A 190 3.94 20.68 6.74
N ILE A 191 3.78 21.88 7.30
CA ILE A 191 2.76 22.18 8.31
C ILE A 191 1.55 22.74 7.58
N TRP A 192 0.41 22.03 7.68
CA TRP A 192 -0.91 22.65 7.52
C TRP A 192 -1.03 23.75 8.57
N ARG A 193 -0.74 24.99 8.19
CA ARG A 193 -1.14 26.12 9.02
C ARG A 193 -2.59 26.39 8.69
N SER A 194 -3.47 26.15 9.65
CA SER A 194 -4.77 26.81 9.60
C SER A 194 -4.50 28.30 9.58
N MET A 195 -4.72 28.96 8.43
CA MET A 195 -4.77 30.42 8.43
C MET A 195 -5.98 30.93 9.24
N ILE A 196 -6.92 30.06 9.67
CA ILE A 196 -8.13 30.47 10.41
C ILE A 196 -8.53 29.38 11.42
N GLY A 197 -7.72 29.25 12.47
CA GLY A 197 -8.08 28.59 13.72
C GLY A 197 -8.26 29.62 14.84
N LEU A 198 -8.80 30.80 14.52
CA LEU A 198 -9.01 31.88 15.49
C LEU A 198 -10.49 32.17 15.63
N ARG A 199 -10.95 31.96 16.86
CA ARG A 199 -12.28 32.24 17.37
C ARG A 199 -12.52 33.76 17.36
N THR A 200 -12.88 34.32 16.22
CA THR A 200 -13.37 35.71 16.15
C THR A 200 -14.62 35.80 15.29
N TYR A 201 -15.65 36.39 15.88
CA TYR A 201 -16.89 36.77 15.22
C TYR A 201 -16.55 37.77 14.11
N THR A 202 -16.49 37.33 12.85
CA THR A 202 -16.76 38.14 11.65
C THR A 202 -16.61 37.26 10.41
N SER A 203 -17.59 37.36 9.51
CA SER A 203 -17.65 36.63 8.25
C SER A 203 -16.72 37.28 7.23
N CYS A 204 -15.51 36.78 6.93
CA CYS A 204 -14.75 37.12 5.70
C CYS A 204 -13.42 36.33 5.49
N TRP A 205 -12.88 36.43 4.27
CA TRP A 205 -12.33 35.40 3.35
C TRP A 205 -10.83 35.35 3.11
N ILE A 206 -10.29 34.17 2.73
CA ILE A 206 -8.97 34.02 2.10
C ILE A 206 -8.94 34.76 0.74
N VAL A 207 -8.50 36.01 0.77
CA VAL A 207 -7.81 36.77 -0.30
C VAL A 207 -6.43 36.20 -0.53
#